data_AF-A0A9E3Y854-F1
#
_entry.id   AF-A0A9E3Y854-F1
#
_cell.length_a   1.000
_cell.length_b   1.000
_cell.length_c   1.000
_cell.angle_alpha   90.00
_cell.angle_beta   90.00
_cell.angle_gamma   90.00
#
_symmetry.space_group_name_H-M   'P 1'
#
loop_
_entity.id
_entity.type
_entity.pdbx_description
1 polymer ?
#
loop_
_entity_poly.entity_id
_entity_poly.type
_entity_poly.pdbx_seq_one_letter_code
_entity_poly.pdbx_strand_id
1 'polypeptide(L)'
;MPEQDKRVVRTTLRCLRQDLAQEVGPDELKVALRTVVDDMAADPTYLLPCPLVDAEHAVIEKANLLATDEAAHRERIEALTDRYAIKVKTGDRRAALWQDEDGTWWLLAAGRRKNDTAGDFYREIERFSADATPIAPTDDDYRLQRLETAYEEECEAERAGHAEIVGAVLSAARVPASISTVDVFGAAVSVRIVPDEAGLAVLEMSWEFAEFDQQDRFPMDVLAMVPGRDDIDAWDYLPPRSNSDSPHTWYTYVTAEWVDHMATSAELDELLTNGDDWQPVNPSSDGSEHYSHLAKGSIVTLAYLTGIEITALCGASIVAHRDYERFPVCPTCQESLTLLRSLRNPEGA
;
A
#
# COMPACT_ATOMS: atom_id res chain seq x y z
N MET A 1 15.83 -3.39 -5.34
CA MET A 1 15.49 -2.07 -4.76
C MET A 1 16.27 -1.92 -3.47
N PRO A 2 16.92 -0.78 -3.19
CA PRO A 2 17.58 -0.60 -1.90
C PRO A 2 16.51 -0.71 -0.80
N GLU A 3 16.85 -1.44 0.25
CA GLU A 3 16.08 -1.62 1.47
C GLU A 3 15.57 -0.23 1.93
N GLN A 4 14.26 0.00 1.87
CA GLN A 4 13.65 1.26 2.29
C GLN A 4 14.11 1.60 3.71
N ASP A 5 14.40 2.87 3.95
CA ASP A 5 14.72 3.46 5.26
C ASP A 5 13.61 3.08 6.26
N LYS A 6 13.79 1.98 7.00
CA LYS A 6 12.76 1.43 7.87
C LYS A 6 12.56 2.38 9.06
N ARG A 7 11.54 3.23 8.99
CA ARG A 7 11.11 4.07 10.10
C ARG A 7 10.43 3.19 11.16
N VAL A 8 10.87 3.29 12.40
CA VAL A 8 10.35 2.52 13.56
C VAL A 8 10.10 3.39 14.77
N VAL A 9 10.61 4.62 14.77
CA VAL A 9 10.49 5.56 15.90
C VAL A 9 9.17 6.33 15.78
N ARG A 10 8.34 6.24 16.81
CA ARG A 10 7.12 7.02 16.97
C ARG A 10 7.43 8.27 17.77
N THR A 11 7.00 9.44 17.31
CA THR A 11 7.18 10.68 18.09
C THR A 11 5.93 10.94 18.91
N THR A 12 6.08 11.25 20.20
CA THR A 12 4.93 11.57 21.05
C THR A 12 4.20 12.81 20.53
N LEU A 13 2.87 12.85 20.66
CA LEU A 13 2.03 14.00 20.29
C LEU A 13 2.51 15.28 20.97
N ARG A 14 2.95 15.18 22.23
CA ARG A 14 3.57 16.29 22.96
C ARG A 14 4.81 16.80 22.23
N CYS A 15 5.77 15.93 21.91
CA CYS A 15 6.99 16.31 21.20
C CYS A 15 6.67 16.89 19.82
N LEU A 16 5.74 16.29 19.07
CA LEU A 16 5.31 16.81 17.77
C LEU A 16 4.69 18.21 17.87
N ARG A 17 3.85 18.47 18.86
CA ARG A 17 3.11 19.74 18.97
C ARG A 17 3.90 20.85 19.65
N GLN A 18 4.73 20.52 20.64
CA GLN A 18 5.42 21.50 21.49
C GLN A 18 6.87 21.70 21.09
N ASP A 19 7.57 20.64 20.71
CA ASP A 19 9.02 20.67 20.52
C ASP A 19 9.39 20.83 19.03
N LEU A 20 8.73 20.10 18.14
CA LEU A 20 8.99 20.13 16.69
C LEU A 20 8.02 21.05 15.93
N ALA A 21 6.75 21.09 16.33
CA ALA A 21 5.70 22.00 15.89
C ALA A 21 5.71 22.33 14.38
N GLN A 22 6.28 23.48 13.98
CA GLN A 22 6.30 23.95 12.60
C GLN A 22 7.43 23.35 11.75
N GLU A 23 8.32 22.59 12.37
CA GLU A 23 9.50 21.99 11.74
C GLU A 23 9.24 20.54 11.26
N VAL A 24 8.10 19.93 11.62
CA VAL A 24 7.76 18.55 11.24
C VAL A 24 7.04 18.49 9.90
N GLY A 25 7.40 17.50 9.09
CA GLY A 25 6.67 17.08 7.89
C GLY A 25 5.97 15.73 8.08
N PRO A 26 5.15 15.28 7.12
CA PRO A 26 4.72 16.02 5.94
C PRO A 26 3.78 17.20 6.29
N ASP A 27 3.48 18.06 5.31
CA ASP A 27 2.71 19.30 5.54
C ASP A 27 1.29 19.02 6.07
N GLU A 28 0.68 17.93 5.63
CA GLU A 28 -0.63 17.45 6.08
C GLU A 28 -0.61 17.13 7.58
N LEU A 29 0.44 16.43 8.05
CA LEU A 29 0.62 16.13 9.47
C LEU A 29 0.75 17.42 10.29
N LYS A 30 1.59 18.34 9.81
CA LYS A 30 1.79 19.65 10.45
C LYS A 30 0.48 20.45 10.58
N VAL A 31 -0.39 20.36 9.59
CA VAL A 31 -1.71 21.00 9.64
C VAL A 31 -2.61 20.30 10.66
N ALA A 32 -2.71 18.97 10.62
CA ALA A 32 -3.55 18.18 11.50
C ALA A 32 -3.17 18.33 12.99
N LEU A 33 -1.87 18.43 13.31
CA LEU A 33 -1.37 18.61 14.68
C LEU A 33 -1.89 19.89 15.38
N ARG A 34 -2.46 20.85 14.64
CA ARG A 34 -3.07 22.07 15.18
C ARG A 34 -4.41 21.81 15.86
N THR A 35 -5.19 20.86 15.32
CA THR A 35 -6.55 20.54 15.77
C THR A 35 -6.66 19.16 16.40
N VAL A 36 -5.61 18.34 16.31
CA VAL A 36 -5.56 16.94 16.77
C VAL A 36 -6.17 16.67 18.14
N VAL A 37 -6.02 17.56 19.13
CA VAL A 37 -6.64 17.36 20.46
C VAL A 37 -8.15 17.48 20.41
N ASP A 38 -8.65 18.50 19.69
CA ASP A 38 -10.08 18.73 19.56
C ASP A 38 -10.70 17.64 18.68
N ASP A 39 -10.00 17.24 17.61
CA ASP A 39 -10.44 16.20 16.68
C ASP A 39 -10.51 14.82 17.37
N MET A 40 -9.47 14.45 18.14
CA MET A 40 -9.45 13.21 18.94
C MET A 40 -10.48 13.21 20.07
N ALA A 41 -10.82 14.38 20.63
CA ALA A 41 -11.88 14.50 21.62
C ALA A 41 -13.27 14.39 20.99
N ALA A 42 -13.44 14.85 19.75
CA ALA A 42 -14.68 14.79 19.00
C ALA A 42 -14.95 13.39 18.41
N ASP A 43 -13.90 12.68 18.01
CA ASP A 43 -13.96 11.37 17.39
C ASP A 43 -12.92 10.40 18.01
N PRO A 44 -13.36 9.37 18.76
CA PRO A 44 -12.45 8.40 19.38
C PRO A 44 -11.73 7.51 18.37
N THR A 45 -12.21 7.45 17.12
CA THR A 45 -11.61 6.72 15.98
C THR A 45 -10.78 7.60 15.06
N TYR A 46 -10.57 8.87 15.42
CA TYR A 46 -9.77 9.80 14.63
C TYR A 46 -8.36 9.27 14.36
N LEU A 47 -7.99 9.27 13.08
CA LEU A 47 -6.65 9.01 12.57
C LEU A 47 -6.04 10.30 12.01
N LEU A 48 -4.73 10.45 12.19
CA LEU A 48 -3.96 11.49 11.53
C LEU A 48 -3.83 11.19 10.04
N PRO A 49 -3.60 12.21 9.18
CA PRO A 49 -3.46 12.02 7.74
C PRO A 49 -2.25 11.16 7.34
N CYS A 50 -1.28 10.99 8.24
CA CYS A 50 -0.25 9.97 8.15
C CYS A 50 0.07 9.42 9.54
N PRO A 51 0.55 8.17 9.64
CA PRO A 51 0.99 7.57 10.89
C PRO A 51 2.09 8.37 11.60
N LEU A 52 2.15 8.31 12.93
CA LEU A 52 3.21 9.01 13.69
C LEU A 52 4.63 8.49 13.42
N VAL A 53 4.77 7.27 12.90
CA VAL A 53 6.07 6.70 12.47
C VAL A 53 6.58 7.36 11.18
N ASP A 54 5.69 7.96 10.39
CA ASP A 54 6.02 8.64 9.13
C ASP A 54 6.34 10.12 9.33
N ALA A 55 6.34 10.62 10.56
CA ALA A 55 6.70 11.99 10.88
C ALA A 55 8.15 12.30 10.44
N GLU A 56 8.31 13.39 9.68
CA GLU A 56 9.58 13.74 9.04
C GLU A 56 10.27 14.89 9.77
N HIS A 57 11.49 14.63 10.25
CA HIS A 57 12.38 15.66 10.76
C HIS A 57 13.80 15.08 10.90
N ALA A 58 14.84 15.91 10.72
CA ALA A 58 16.23 15.45 10.78
C ALA A 58 16.60 14.74 12.11
N VAL A 59 15.97 15.14 13.23
CA VAL A 59 16.17 14.46 14.53
C VAL A 59 15.46 13.10 14.62
N ILE A 60 14.31 12.96 13.92
CA ILE A 60 13.56 11.69 13.85
C ILE A 60 14.35 10.71 12.98
N GLU A 61 14.89 11.15 11.84
CA GLU A 61 15.75 10.30 11.01
C GLU A 61 16.99 9.82 11.78
N LYS A 62 17.61 10.70 12.55
CA LYS A 62 18.73 10.30 13.40
C LYS A 62 18.29 9.32 14.50
N ALA A 63 17.07 9.44 15.01
CA ALA A 63 16.52 8.50 15.98
C ALA A 63 16.25 7.13 15.36
N ASN A 64 15.67 7.08 14.15
CA ASN A 64 15.45 5.84 13.39
C ASN A 64 16.77 5.08 13.19
N LEU A 65 17.83 5.76 12.76
CA LEU A 65 19.17 5.16 12.65
C LEU A 65 19.66 4.55 13.97
N LEU A 66 19.44 5.21 15.11
CA LEU A 66 19.85 4.68 16.42
C LEU A 66 19.01 3.48 16.86
N ALA A 67 17.73 3.45 16.47
CA ALA A 67 16.79 2.38 16.81
C ALA A 67 17.03 1.11 15.98
N THR A 68 17.31 1.25 14.67
CA THR A 68 17.45 0.13 13.74
C THR A 68 18.87 -0.44 13.64
N ASP A 69 19.91 0.38 13.84
CA ASP A 69 21.30 -0.09 13.81
C ASP A 69 21.70 -0.65 15.19
N GLU A 70 21.85 -1.98 15.27
CA GLU A 70 22.31 -2.67 16.47
C GLU A 70 23.75 -2.32 16.86
N ALA A 71 24.59 -1.92 15.89
CA ALA A 71 25.96 -1.50 16.13
C ALA A 71 26.05 -0.01 16.53
N ALA A 72 24.94 0.73 16.50
CA ALA A 72 24.94 2.15 16.84
C ALA A 72 25.33 2.39 18.29
N HIS A 73 26.26 3.32 18.50
CA HIS A 73 26.61 3.76 19.84
C HIS A 73 25.48 4.59 20.45
N ARG A 74 24.89 4.09 21.56
CA ARG A 74 23.77 4.69 22.28
C ARG A 74 24.26 5.29 23.60
N GLU A 75 24.25 6.61 23.70
CA GLU A 75 24.63 7.33 24.93
C GLU A 75 23.40 7.65 25.78
N ARG A 76 23.39 7.27 27.06
CA ARG A 76 22.26 7.52 27.97
C ARG A 76 22.13 8.99 28.38
N ILE A 77 20.91 9.45 28.55
CA ILE A 77 20.55 10.68 29.29
C ILE A 77 20.52 10.36 30.78
N GLU A 78 21.66 10.57 31.46
CA GLU A 78 21.79 10.30 32.91
C GLU A 78 20.82 11.09 33.79
N ALA A 79 20.36 12.26 33.32
CA ALA A 79 19.41 13.08 34.05
C ALA A 79 18.06 12.38 34.25
N LEU A 80 17.63 11.51 33.32
CA LEU A 80 16.38 10.77 33.43
C LEU A 80 16.64 9.46 34.17
N THR A 81 16.23 9.42 35.44
CA THR A 81 16.56 8.33 36.37
C THR A 81 15.51 7.22 36.38
N ASP A 82 14.26 7.55 36.08
CA ASP A 82 13.12 6.64 36.02
C ASP A 82 13.01 5.89 34.68
N ARG A 83 13.74 6.32 33.64
CA ARG A 83 13.71 5.73 32.29
C ARG A 83 15.09 5.66 31.64
N TYR A 84 15.34 4.62 30.86
CA TYR A 84 16.56 4.50 30.06
C TYR A 84 16.42 5.26 28.74
N ALA A 85 16.55 6.59 28.77
CA ALA A 85 16.50 7.41 27.56
C ALA A 85 17.88 7.57 26.92
N ILE A 86 17.94 7.48 25.59
CA ILE A 86 19.11 7.62 24.74
C ILE A 86 19.14 9.03 24.13
N LYS A 87 20.36 9.59 24.05
CA LYS A 87 20.63 10.88 23.42
C LYS A 87 20.60 10.74 21.91
N VAL A 88 19.75 11.51 21.26
CA VAL A 88 19.80 11.73 19.81
C VAL A 88 20.50 13.06 19.55
N LYS A 89 21.50 13.07 18.66
CA LYS A 89 22.30 14.26 18.34
C LYS A 89 22.47 14.38 16.82
N THR A 90 21.96 15.45 16.23
CA THR A 90 22.17 15.79 14.82
C THR A 90 22.28 17.31 14.66
N GLY A 91 23.38 17.80 14.09
CA GLY A 91 23.66 19.24 14.04
C GLY A 91 23.48 19.95 15.39
N ASP A 92 22.64 20.98 15.42
CA ASP A 92 22.22 21.71 16.64
C ASP A 92 21.00 21.08 17.33
N ARG A 93 20.37 20.05 16.77
CA ARG A 93 19.20 19.36 17.35
C ARG A 93 19.60 18.29 18.35
N ARG A 94 18.81 18.18 19.42
CA ARG A 94 18.93 17.17 20.47
C ARG A 94 17.56 16.57 20.72
N ALA A 95 17.51 15.29 21.05
CA ALA A 95 16.27 14.64 21.47
C ALA A 95 16.53 13.51 22.46
N ALA A 96 15.45 13.07 23.11
CA ALA A 96 15.39 11.94 24.02
C ALA A 96 14.60 10.81 23.37
N LEU A 97 15.29 9.70 23.09
CA LEU A 97 14.71 8.48 22.52
C LEU A 97 14.60 7.42 23.61
N TRP A 98 13.47 6.75 23.74
CA TRP A 98 13.24 5.73 24.76
C TRP A 98 12.52 4.54 24.13
N GLN A 99 12.77 3.33 24.65
CA GLN A 99 12.04 2.13 24.26
C GLN A 99 11.16 1.70 25.42
N ASP A 100 9.87 1.47 25.16
CA ASP A 100 8.95 0.93 26.16
C ASP A 100 9.14 -0.59 26.37
N GLU A 101 8.34 -1.16 27.27
CA GLU A 101 8.41 -2.58 27.63
C GLU A 101 7.99 -3.50 26.47
N ASP A 102 7.12 -3.02 25.57
CA ASP A 102 6.66 -3.74 24.39
C ASP A 102 7.65 -3.63 23.20
N GLY A 103 8.75 -2.90 23.38
CA GLY A 103 9.79 -2.73 22.38
C GLY A 103 9.54 -1.57 21.41
N THR A 104 8.52 -0.75 21.61
CA THR A 104 8.22 0.42 20.77
C THR A 104 9.18 1.55 21.08
N TRP A 105 9.77 2.14 20.04
CA TRP A 105 10.65 3.28 20.16
C TRP A 105 9.88 4.60 20.13
N TRP A 106 10.06 5.42 21.17
CA TRP A 106 9.41 6.71 21.35
C TRP A 106 10.39 7.87 21.42
N LEU A 107 10.17 8.88 20.59
CA LEU A 107 10.83 10.18 20.74
C LEU A 107 10.03 11.04 21.74
N LEU A 108 10.56 11.17 22.95
CA LEU A 108 9.90 11.79 24.10
C LEU A 108 9.92 13.32 24.05
N ALA A 109 11.05 13.87 23.61
CA ALA A 109 11.27 15.30 23.58
C ALA A 109 12.35 15.65 22.55
N ALA A 110 12.26 16.83 21.97
CA ALA A 110 13.25 17.38 21.06
C ALA A 110 13.54 18.86 21.35
N GLY A 111 14.68 19.36 20.87
CA GLY A 111 15.03 20.76 21.05
C GLY A 111 16.38 21.11 20.44
N ARG A 112 16.87 22.31 20.76
CA ARG A 112 18.16 22.82 20.27
C ARG A 112 19.20 22.84 21.37
N ARG A 113 20.45 22.58 20.99
CA ARG A 113 21.63 22.83 21.81
C ARG A 113 21.92 24.33 21.83
N LYS A 114 22.08 24.90 23.03
CA LYS A 114 22.44 26.30 23.26
C LYS A 114 23.60 26.46 24.25
N ASN A 115 24.54 25.50 24.30
CA ASN A 115 25.75 25.54 25.13
C ASN A 115 25.44 25.89 26.60
N ASP A 116 24.48 25.18 27.20
CA ASP A 116 24.05 25.34 28.60
C ASP A 116 23.45 26.72 28.95
N THR A 117 23.16 27.57 27.96
CA THR A 117 22.45 28.85 28.15
C THR A 117 20.93 28.66 28.23
N ALA A 118 20.16 29.71 28.57
CA ALA A 118 18.70 29.69 28.66
C ALA A 118 18.05 29.02 27.42
N GLY A 119 17.24 27.98 27.62
CA GLY A 119 16.64 27.17 26.55
C GLY A 119 17.55 26.12 25.90
N ASP A 120 18.63 25.67 26.55
CA ASP A 120 19.36 24.46 26.16
C ASP A 120 18.56 23.20 26.52
N PHE A 121 18.42 22.30 25.54
CA PHE A 121 17.65 21.07 25.65
C PHE A 121 17.97 20.23 26.90
N TYR A 122 19.24 19.94 27.19
CA TYR A 122 19.55 19.01 28.28
C TYR A 122 19.26 19.62 29.65
N ARG A 123 19.40 20.94 29.80
CA ARG A 123 19.00 21.62 31.04
C ARG A 123 17.48 21.67 31.21
N GLU A 124 16.71 21.67 30.13
CA GLU A 124 15.25 21.53 30.22
C GLU A 124 14.84 20.10 30.59
N ILE A 125 15.55 19.10 30.07
CA ILE A 125 15.34 17.68 30.41
C ILE A 125 15.61 17.38 31.89
N GLU A 126 16.55 18.05 32.53
CA GLU A 126 16.83 17.91 33.97
C GLU A 126 15.60 18.17 34.87
N ARG A 127 14.61 18.94 34.39
CA ARG A 127 13.35 19.20 35.10
C ARG A 127 12.51 17.94 35.28
N PHE A 128 12.72 16.93 34.45
CA PHE A 128 12.00 15.66 34.45
C PHE A 128 12.82 14.53 35.10
N SER A 129 13.88 14.87 35.84
CA SER A 129 14.92 13.91 36.25
C SER A 129 14.41 12.71 37.06
N ALA A 130 13.50 12.94 38.00
CA ALA A 130 12.91 11.89 38.83
C ALA A 130 11.54 11.40 38.32
N ASP A 131 10.94 12.13 37.38
CA ASP A 131 9.63 11.83 36.82
C ASP A 131 9.55 12.35 35.38
N ALA A 132 9.77 11.43 34.43
CA ALA A 132 9.67 11.69 33.00
C ALA A 132 8.26 11.48 32.44
N THR A 133 7.26 11.18 33.28
CA THR A 133 5.86 11.04 32.87
C THR A 133 5.34 12.22 32.03
N PRO A 134 5.69 13.50 32.33
CA PRO A 134 5.22 14.62 31.51
C PRO A 134 5.71 14.64 30.05
N ILE A 135 6.76 13.90 29.72
CA ILE A 135 7.31 13.77 28.36
C ILE A 135 7.15 12.35 27.79
N ALA A 136 6.55 11.44 28.55
CA ALA A 136 6.27 10.08 28.16
C ALA A 136 5.12 9.99 27.16
N PRO A 137 4.99 8.88 26.42
CA PRO A 137 3.78 8.59 25.67
C PRO A 137 2.58 8.53 26.62
N THR A 138 1.47 9.10 26.19
CA THR A 138 0.19 9.16 26.91
C THR A 138 -0.77 8.09 26.36
N ASP A 139 -1.92 7.93 27.01
CA ASP A 139 -2.97 7.02 26.53
C ASP A 139 -3.42 7.34 25.09
N ASP A 140 -3.37 8.62 24.72
CA ASP A 140 -3.67 9.08 23.37
C ASP A 140 -2.62 8.64 22.35
N ASP A 141 -1.33 8.65 22.71
CA ASP A 141 -0.25 8.16 21.84
C ASP A 141 -0.41 6.65 21.57
N TYR A 142 -0.69 5.87 22.60
CA TYR A 142 -0.93 4.43 22.46
C TYR A 142 -2.26 4.12 21.77
N ARG A 143 -3.29 4.96 21.94
CA ARG A 143 -4.55 4.82 21.22
C ARG A 143 -4.34 5.03 19.72
N LEU A 144 -3.62 6.09 19.31
CA LEU A 144 -3.25 6.29 17.91
C LEU A 144 -2.44 5.13 17.37
N GLN A 145 -1.46 4.61 18.13
CA GLN A 145 -0.70 3.42 17.72
C GLN A 145 -1.63 2.24 17.40
N ARG A 146 -2.58 1.91 18.28
CA ARG A 146 -3.50 0.81 18.04
C ARG A 146 -4.42 1.05 16.84
N LEU A 147 -4.91 2.27 16.66
CA LEU A 147 -5.77 2.62 15.51
C LEU A 147 -5.00 2.55 14.20
N GLU A 148 -3.77 3.08 14.16
CA GLU A 148 -2.89 3.02 13.00
C GLU A 148 -2.56 1.57 12.64
N THR A 149 -2.20 0.72 13.61
CA THR A 149 -1.95 -0.70 13.38
C THR A 149 -3.19 -1.42 12.84
N ALA A 150 -4.36 -1.19 13.44
CA ALA A 150 -5.60 -1.80 12.96
C ALA A 150 -5.97 -1.35 11.53
N TYR A 151 -5.75 -0.07 11.22
CA TYR A 151 -5.97 0.47 9.87
C TYR A 151 -4.99 -0.13 8.85
N GLU A 152 -3.71 -0.28 9.22
CA GLU A 152 -2.71 -0.91 8.36
C GLU A 152 -3.06 -2.38 8.08
N GLU A 153 -3.47 -3.14 9.11
CA GLU A 153 -3.94 -4.52 9.00
C GLU A 153 -5.18 -4.62 8.09
N GLU A 154 -6.14 -3.70 8.22
CA GLU A 154 -7.32 -3.65 7.36
C GLU A 154 -6.94 -3.35 5.90
N CYS A 155 -6.10 -2.35 5.65
CA CYS A 155 -5.60 -2.04 4.32
C CYS A 155 -4.76 -3.17 3.72
N GLU A 156 -4.02 -3.93 4.51
CA GLU A 156 -3.29 -5.11 4.04
C GLU A 156 -4.24 -6.24 3.66
N ALA A 157 -5.25 -6.52 4.49
CA ALA A 157 -6.29 -7.50 4.20
C ALA A 157 -7.07 -7.13 2.93
N GLU A 158 -7.42 -5.86 2.74
CA GLU A 158 -8.10 -5.38 1.54
C GLU A 158 -7.23 -5.52 0.28
N ARG A 159 -5.95 -5.13 0.36
CA ARG A 159 -5.00 -5.31 -0.75
C ARG A 159 -4.81 -6.78 -1.10
N ALA A 160 -4.72 -7.66 -0.10
CA ALA A 160 -4.62 -9.09 -0.30
C ALA A 160 -5.88 -9.65 -0.98
N GLY A 161 -7.07 -9.29 -0.49
CA GLY A 161 -8.34 -9.69 -1.09
C GLY A 161 -8.48 -9.23 -2.54
N HIS A 162 -8.15 -7.97 -2.83
CA HIS A 162 -8.13 -7.44 -4.19
C HIS A 162 -7.16 -8.22 -5.09
N ALA A 163 -5.94 -8.52 -4.60
CA ALA A 163 -4.97 -9.30 -5.36
C ALA A 163 -5.49 -10.71 -5.70
N GLU A 164 -6.15 -11.39 -4.77
CA GLU A 164 -6.76 -12.70 -4.98
C GLU A 164 -7.92 -12.65 -6.00
N ILE A 165 -8.81 -11.66 -5.90
CA ILE A 165 -9.91 -11.48 -6.86
C ILE A 165 -9.38 -11.20 -8.26
N VAL A 166 -8.40 -10.31 -8.41
CA VAL A 166 -7.76 -10.03 -9.70
C VAL A 166 -7.06 -11.29 -10.23
N GLY A 167 -6.37 -12.04 -9.38
CA GLY A 167 -5.75 -13.32 -9.75
C GLY A 167 -6.75 -14.33 -10.28
N ALA A 168 -7.94 -14.42 -9.67
CA ALA A 168 -9.02 -15.29 -10.13
C ALA A 168 -9.59 -14.85 -11.50
N VAL A 169 -9.79 -13.54 -11.70
CA VAL A 169 -10.23 -12.97 -12.99
C VAL A 169 -9.21 -13.24 -14.09
N LEU A 170 -7.92 -13.00 -13.82
CA LEU A 170 -6.82 -13.25 -14.74
C LEU A 170 -6.75 -14.75 -15.13
N SER A 171 -6.94 -15.64 -14.15
CA SER A 171 -6.98 -17.09 -14.38
C SER A 171 -8.16 -17.51 -15.26
N ALA A 172 -9.36 -16.97 -14.98
CA ALA A 172 -10.56 -17.22 -15.78
C ALA A 172 -10.43 -16.67 -17.22
N ALA A 173 -9.76 -15.54 -17.41
CA ALA A 173 -9.53 -14.95 -18.73
C ALA A 173 -8.58 -15.81 -19.57
N ARG A 174 -7.58 -16.43 -18.94
CA ARG A 174 -6.60 -17.29 -19.61
C ARG A 174 -7.18 -18.61 -20.09
N VAL A 175 -8.12 -19.16 -19.36
CA VAL A 175 -8.79 -20.42 -19.71
C VAL A 175 -10.30 -20.18 -19.68
N PRO A 176 -10.88 -19.60 -20.75
CA PRO A 176 -12.31 -19.34 -20.81
C PRO A 176 -13.15 -20.60 -20.53
N ALA A 177 -14.30 -20.40 -19.89
CA ALA A 177 -15.21 -21.40 -19.34
C ALA A 177 -14.68 -22.22 -18.15
N SER A 178 -13.41 -22.07 -17.74
CA SER A 178 -12.94 -22.61 -16.46
C SER A 178 -13.46 -21.79 -15.28
N ILE A 179 -13.59 -22.43 -14.12
CA ILE A 179 -13.91 -21.77 -12.85
C ILE A 179 -12.60 -21.60 -12.09
N SER A 180 -12.31 -20.37 -11.71
CA SER A 180 -11.26 -20.05 -10.74
C SER A 180 -11.91 -19.75 -9.39
N THR A 181 -11.40 -20.35 -8.33
CA THR A 181 -11.93 -20.15 -6.96
C THR A 181 -10.83 -19.65 -6.05
N VAL A 182 -11.15 -18.63 -5.25
CA VAL A 182 -10.25 -18.01 -4.25
C VAL A 182 -11.01 -17.79 -2.93
N ASP A 183 -10.29 -17.83 -1.81
CA ASP A 183 -10.86 -17.57 -0.49
C ASP A 183 -10.57 -16.12 -0.09
N VAL A 184 -11.62 -15.30 0.02
CA VAL A 184 -11.51 -13.87 0.30
C VAL A 184 -12.64 -13.45 1.24
N PHE A 185 -12.30 -12.71 2.31
CA PHE A 185 -13.25 -12.19 3.30
C PHE A 185 -14.27 -13.24 3.80
N GLY A 186 -13.78 -14.43 4.18
CA GLY A 186 -14.64 -15.50 4.71
C GLY A 186 -15.44 -16.30 3.67
N ALA A 187 -15.29 -16.00 2.38
CA ALA A 187 -16.05 -16.64 1.31
C ALA A 187 -15.17 -17.29 0.24
N ALA A 188 -15.60 -18.44 -0.26
CA ALA A 188 -15.06 -19.04 -1.47
C ALA A 188 -15.70 -18.35 -2.68
N VAL A 189 -14.97 -17.42 -3.31
CA VAL A 189 -15.42 -16.67 -4.49
C VAL A 189 -15.03 -17.43 -5.75
N SER A 190 -16.02 -17.75 -6.57
CA SER A 190 -15.86 -18.43 -7.86
C SER A 190 -16.08 -17.46 -9.02
N VAL A 191 -15.09 -17.37 -9.89
CA VAL A 191 -15.05 -16.50 -11.07
C VAL A 191 -14.99 -17.34 -12.34
N ARG A 192 -15.80 -16.98 -13.34
CA ARG A 192 -15.86 -17.66 -14.63
C ARG A 192 -16.09 -16.66 -15.75
N ILE A 193 -15.40 -16.83 -16.87
CA ILE A 193 -15.64 -16.04 -18.10
C ILE A 193 -16.14 -16.97 -19.19
N VAL A 194 -17.35 -16.71 -19.69
CA VAL A 194 -18.03 -17.54 -20.69
C VAL A 194 -18.10 -16.76 -22.00
N PRO A 195 -17.47 -17.22 -23.09
CA PRO A 195 -17.65 -16.60 -24.40
C PRO A 195 -19.13 -16.58 -24.80
N ASP A 196 -19.59 -15.46 -25.33
CA ASP A 196 -20.95 -15.27 -25.84
C ASP A 196 -20.93 -14.97 -27.35
N GLU A 197 -22.10 -14.91 -27.96
CA GLU A 197 -22.24 -14.49 -29.35
C GLU A 197 -21.83 -13.00 -29.53
N ALA A 198 -21.48 -12.63 -30.76
CA ALA A 198 -21.15 -11.25 -31.16
C ALA A 198 -19.87 -10.62 -30.55
N GLY A 199 -18.89 -11.43 -30.09
CA GLY A 199 -17.59 -10.92 -29.64
C GLY A 199 -17.60 -10.35 -28.22
N LEU A 200 -18.62 -10.73 -27.45
CA LEU A 200 -18.70 -10.49 -26.01
C LEU A 200 -18.40 -11.78 -25.25
N ALA A 201 -18.13 -11.63 -23.96
CA ALA A 201 -18.12 -12.70 -23.00
C ALA A 201 -18.88 -12.26 -21.75
N VAL A 202 -19.42 -13.23 -21.01
CA VAL A 202 -20.08 -13.01 -19.74
C VAL A 202 -19.08 -13.32 -18.63
N LEU A 203 -18.72 -12.32 -17.84
CA LEU A 203 -18.01 -12.49 -16.59
C LEU A 203 -19.03 -12.81 -15.50
N GLU A 204 -18.90 -13.96 -14.88
CA GLU A 204 -19.75 -14.41 -13.79
C GLU A 204 -18.94 -14.54 -12.50
N MET A 205 -19.53 -14.07 -11.41
CA MET A 205 -19.00 -14.20 -10.06
C MET A 205 -20.08 -14.74 -9.13
N SER A 206 -19.69 -15.67 -8.27
CA SER A 206 -20.55 -16.24 -7.23
C SER A 206 -19.71 -16.54 -6.00
N TRP A 207 -20.33 -16.69 -4.83
CA TRP A 207 -19.61 -16.94 -3.60
C TRP A 207 -20.41 -17.78 -2.62
N GLU A 208 -19.68 -18.59 -1.86
CA GLU A 208 -20.21 -19.37 -0.74
C GLU A 208 -19.47 -18.96 0.54
N PHE A 209 -20.22 -18.47 1.53
CA PHE A 209 -19.65 -18.07 2.82
C PHE A 209 -19.27 -19.30 3.63
N ALA A 210 -17.97 -19.47 3.87
CA ALA A 210 -17.46 -20.46 4.83
C ALA A 210 -17.62 -19.93 6.25
N GLU A 211 -17.40 -18.63 6.42
CA GLU A 211 -17.60 -17.88 7.65
C GLU A 211 -18.48 -16.66 7.38
N PHE A 212 -19.19 -16.18 8.39
CA PHE A 212 -20.04 -14.98 8.30
C PHE A 212 -19.27 -13.70 8.57
N ASP A 213 -17.94 -13.78 8.69
CA ASP A 213 -17.11 -12.60 8.86
C ASP A 213 -17.16 -11.75 7.59
N GLN A 214 -17.35 -10.45 7.77
CA GLN A 214 -17.30 -9.46 6.69
C GLN A 214 -18.30 -9.66 5.54
N GLN A 215 -19.44 -10.32 5.78
CA GLN A 215 -20.50 -10.48 4.76
C GLN A 215 -21.00 -9.13 4.20
N ASP A 216 -20.91 -8.06 4.97
CA ASP A 216 -21.27 -6.69 4.59
C ASP A 216 -20.42 -6.13 3.43
N ARG A 217 -19.26 -6.72 3.14
CA ARG A 217 -18.42 -6.41 1.97
C ARG A 217 -19.06 -6.87 0.66
N PHE A 218 -19.95 -7.85 0.70
CA PHE A 218 -20.55 -8.44 -0.50
C PHE A 218 -21.92 -7.83 -0.79
N PRO A 219 -22.31 -7.67 -2.08
CA PRO A 219 -21.50 -7.85 -3.28
C PRO A 219 -20.58 -6.66 -3.59
N MET A 220 -20.86 -5.49 -2.99
CA MET A 220 -20.36 -4.18 -3.44
C MET A 220 -18.84 -4.14 -3.58
N ASP A 221 -18.11 -4.39 -2.50
CA ASP A 221 -16.67 -4.20 -2.45
C ASP A 221 -15.96 -5.23 -3.34
N VAL A 222 -16.43 -6.48 -3.32
CA VAL A 222 -15.83 -7.58 -4.10
C VAL A 222 -16.03 -7.40 -5.60
N LEU A 223 -17.21 -6.95 -6.03
CA LEU A 223 -17.44 -6.65 -7.45
C LEU A 223 -16.60 -5.44 -7.89
N ALA A 224 -16.43 -4.45 -7.00
CA ALA A 224 -15.63 -3.26 -7.30
C ALA A 224 -14.13 -3.54 -7.49
N MET A 225 -13.63 -4.69 -7.01
CA MET A 225 -12.26 -5.16 -7.23
C MET A 225 -11.99 -5.65 -8.66
N VAL A 226 -13.01 -5.79 -9.50
CA VAL A 226 -12.84 -6.22 -10.90
C VAL A 226 -12.38 -5.04 -11.76
N PRO A 227 -11.24 -5.15 -12.48
CA PRO A 227 -10.70 -4.04 -13.27
C PRO A 227 -11.68 -3.46 -14.29
N GLY A 228 -11.98 -2.17 -14.15
CA GLY A 228 -12.92 -1.44 -15.02
C GLY A 228 -14.40 -1.78 -14.80
N ARG A 229 -14.73 -2.41 -13.65
CA ARG A 229 -16.09 -2.79 -13.22
C ARG A 229 -16.35 -2.40 -11.77
N ASP A 230 -15.85 -1.24 -11.39
CA ASP A 230 -15.91 -0.63 -10.05
C ASP A 230 -17.32 -0.20 -9.62
N ASP A 231 -18.23 -0.03 -10.58
CA ASP A 231 -19.63 0.33 -10.34
C ASP A 231 -20.53 -0.91 -10.28
N ILE A 232 -21.26 -1.10 -9.17
CA ILE A 232 -22.23 -2.20 -9.06
C ILE A 232 -23.35 -2.10 -10.10
N ASP A 233 -23.69 -0.89 -10.57
CA ASP A 233 -24.74 -0.71 -11.57
C ASP A 233 -24.34 -1.32 -12.94
N ALA A 234 -23.06 -1.67 -13.11
CA ALA A 234 -22.57 -2.43 -14.26
C ALA A 234 -22.83 -3.95 -14.15
N TRP A 235 -23.36 -4.43 -13.02
CA TRP A 235 -23.58 -5.84 -12.74
C TRP A 235 -25.07 -6.17 -12.64
N ASP A 236 -25.45 -7.25 -13.33
CA ASP A 236 -26.77 -7.86 -13.19
C ASP A 236 -26.70 -9.02 -12.18
N TYR A 237 -27.81 -9.22 -11.47
CA TYR A 237 -27.95 -10.30 -10.52
C TYR A 237 -28.91 -11.37 -11.03
N LEU A 238 -28.41 -12.61 -11.12
CA LEU A 238 -29.20 -13.78 -11.48
C LEU A 238 -29.55 -14.58 -10.21
N PRO A 239 -30.82 -14.57 -9.77
CA PRO A 239 -31.23 -15.36 -8.62
C PRO A 239 -31.19 -16.87 -8.95
N PRO A 240 -31.01 -17.73 -7.93
CA PRO A 240 -31.04 -19.18 -8.11
C PRO A 240 -32.34 -19.63 -8.78
N ARG A 241 -32.24 -20.50 -9.79
CA ARG A 241 -33.43 -21.05 -10.47
C ARG A 241 -34.24 -22.01 -9.56
N SER A 242 -33.63 -22.55 -8.50
CA SER A 242 -34.29 -23.34 -7.46
C SER A 242 -33.43 -23.40 -6.18
N ASN A 243 -34.01 -23.86 -5.06
CA ASN A 243 -33.32 -24.00 -3.78
C ASN A 243 -32.15 -25.00 -3.75
N SER A 244 -31.84 -25.73 -4.83
CA SER A 244 -30.87 -26.84 -4.73
C SER A 244 -29.56 -26.75 -5.51
N ASP A 245 -29.35 -25.96 -6.58
CA ASP A 245 -28.12 -26.18 -7.39
C ASP A 245 -27.63 -24.98 -8.22
N SER A 246 -27.93 -23.73 -7.85
CA SER A 246 -27.30 -22.59 -8.53
C SER A 246 -26.91 -21.52 -7.52
N PRO A 247 -25.62 -21.18 -7.40
CA PRO A 247 -25.20 -20.14 -6.48
C PRO A 247 -25.77 -18.80 -6.94
N HIS A 248 -25.96 -17.91 -5.97
CA HIS A 248 -26.27 -16.50 -6.23
C HIS A 248 -25.18 -15.94 -7.16
N THR A 249 -25.55 -15.63 -8.41
CA THR A 249 -24.56 -15.28 -9.44
C THR A 249 -24.76 -13.84 -9.87
N TRP A 250 -23.68 -13.07 -9.80
CA TRP A 250 -23.57 -11.74 -10.38
C TRP A 250 -22.86 -11.86 -11.72
N TYR A 251 -23.30 -11.13 -12.72
CA TYR A 251 -22.67 -11.16 -14.03
C TYR A 251 -22.63 -9.80 -14.71
N THR A 252 -21.68 -9.64 -15.62
CA THR A 252 -21.58 -8.47 -16.50
C THR A 252 -21.02 -8.87 -17.86
N TYR A 253 -21.28 -8.06 -18.88
CA TYR A 253 -20.74 -8.26 -20.23
C TYR A 253 -19.38 -7.59 -20.37
N VAL A 254 -18.38 -8.38 -20.78
CA VAL A 254 -17.03 -7.91 -21.11
C VAL A 254 -16.75 -8.14 -22.60
N THR A 255 -15.92 -7.30 -23.20
CA THR A 255 -15.54 -7.43 -24.61
C THR A 255 -14.47 -8.52 -24.76
N ALA A 256 -14.37 -9.12 -25.95
CA ALA A 256 -13.25 -10.01 -26.27
C ALA A 256 -11.88 -9.32 -26.07
N GLU A 257 -11.80 -8.01 -26.37
CA GLU A 257 -10.59 -7.21 -26.16
C GLU A 257 -10.19 -7.13 -24.67
N TRP A 258 -11.16 -6.92 -23.78
CA TRP A 258 -10.91 -6.91 -22.35
C TRP A 258 -10.42 -8.27 -21.85
N VAL A 259 -11.02 -9.37 -22.33
CA VAL A 259 -10.60 -10.75 -21.98
C VAL A 259 -9.18 -11.01 -22.46
N ASP A 260 -8.85 -10.64 -23.71
CA ASP A 260 -7.51 -10.78 -24.27
C ASP A 260 -6.48 -9.94 -23.51
N HIS A 261 -6.86 -8.73 -23.07
CA HIS A 261 -6.01 -7.86 -22.26
C HIS A 261 -5.69 -8.48 -20.89
N MET A 262 -6.71 -9.02 -20.20
CA MET A 262 -6.52 -9.74 -18.93
C MET A 262 -5.67 -11.00 -19.11
N ALA A 263 -5.95 -11.82 -20.14
CA ALA A 263 -5.17 -13.03 -20.42
C ALA A 263 -3.70 -12.72 -20.73
N THR A 264 -3.43 -11.66 -21.50
CA THR A 264 -2.07 -11.19 -21.81
C THR A 264 -1.36 -10.68 -20.55
N SER A 265 -2.07 -9.99 -19.67
CA SER A 265 -1.54 -9.49 -18.40
C SER A 265 -1.12 -10.64 -17.48
N ALA A 266 -1.97 -11.68 -17.36
CA ALA A 266 -1.67 -12.90 -16.62
C ALA A 266 -0.44 -13.65 -17.18
N GLU A 267 -0.33 -13.71 -18.51
CA GLU A 267 0.82 -14.33 -19.19
C GLU A 267 2.12 -13.57 -18.90
N LEU A 268 2.08 -12.24 -18.92
CA LEU A 268 3.23 -11.38 -18.63
C LEU A 268 3.70 -11.51 -17.19
N ASP A 269 2.78 -11.60 -16.24
CA ASP A 269 3.12 -11.80 -14.83
C ASP A 269 3.94 -13.09 -14.66
N GLU A 270 3.53 -14.20 -15.27
CA GLU A 270 4.33 -15.44 -15.24
C GLU A 270 5.67 -15.35 -15.96
N LEU A 271 5.69 -14.77 -17.17
CA LEU A 271 6.90 -14.66 -17.99
C LEU A 271 7.96 -13.82 -17.29
N LEU A 272 7.53 -12.79 -16.57
CA LEU A 272 8.42 -11.81 -15.94
C LEU A 272 8.59 -12.02 -14.42
N THR A 273 7.92 -13.00 -13.80
CA THR A 273 8.17 -13.41 -12.41
C THR A 273 9.36 -14.38 -12.31
N ASN A 274 9.67 -15.10 -13.40
CA ASN A 274 10.77 -16.06 -13.47
C ASN A 274 12.00 -15.56 -14.25
N GLY A 275 11.95 -14.35 -14.81
CA GLY A 275 12.98 -13.81 -15.70
C GLY A 275 13.76 -12.66 -15.10
N ASP A 276 14.83 -12.95 -14.34
CA ASP A 276 15.83 -11.93 -13.96
C ASP A 276 16.63 -11.39 -15.16
N ASP A 277 16.52 -12.03 -16.33
CA ASP A 277 17.31 -11.73 -17.54
C ASP A 277 16.60 -10.84 -18.57
N TRP A 278 15.32 -10.47 -18.37
CA TRP A 278 14.63 -9.64 -19.35
C TRP A 278 15.02 -8.16 -19.20
N GLN A 279 15.87 -7.68 -20.10
CA GLN A 279 16.26 -6.27 -20.20
C GLN A 279 15.53 -5.59 -21.37
N PRO A 280 14.51 -4.75 -21.10
CA PRO A 280 13.84 -3.99 -22.14
C PRO A 280 14.81 -3.06 -22.88
N VAL A 281 14.64 -2.94 -24.19
CA VAL A 281 15.35 -1.95 -25.00
C VAL A 281 14.46 -0.73 -25.20
N ASN A 282 14.67 0.32 -24.41
CA ASN A 282 13.87 1.56 -24.48
C ASN A 282 13.79 2.08 -25.94
N PRO A 283 12.63 2.02 -26.61
CA PRO A 283 12.47 2.59 -27.93
C PRO A 283 12.65 4.11 -27.83
N SER A 284 13.15 4.76 -28.89
CA SER A 284 13.20 6.23 -28.90
C SER A 284 11.82 6.79 -28.55
N SER A 285 11.76 7.68 -27.56
CA SER A 285 10.51 8.18 -26.97
C SER A 285 9.59 8.93 -27.93
N ASP A 286 10.11 9.37 -29.08
CA ASP A 286 9.37 10.10 -30.11
C ASP A 286 8.27 9.22 -30.73
N GLY A 287 7.01 9.46 -30.33
CA GLY A 287 5.83 8.79 -30.86
C GLY A 287 5.36 7.58 -30.06
N SER A 288 6.01 7.25 -28.93
CA SER A 288 5.57 6.18 -28.02
C SER A 288 4.18 6.46 -27.43
N GLU A 289 3.81 7.73 -27.30
CA GLU A 289 2.51 8.23 -26.83
C GLU A 289 1.34 7.94 -27.80
N HIS A 290 1.63 7.44 -29.00
CA HIS A 290 0.61 7.06 -29.99
C HIS A 290 0.20 5.58 -29.90
N TYR A 291 0.80 4.81 -28.99
CA TYR A 291 0.57 3.38 -28.86
C TYR A 291 0.14 2.99 -27.45
N SER A 292 -0.64 1.90 -27.32
CA SER A 292 -0.85 1.20 -26.05
C SER A 292 0.32 0.26 -25.80
N HIS A 293 0.90 0.30 -24.60
CA HIS A 293 2.05 -0.53 -24.24
C HIS A 293 1.63 -1.65 -23.31
N LEU A 294 2.36 -2.76 -23.36
CA LEU A 294 2.12 -3.91 -22.49
C LEU A 294 3.02 -3.81 -21.26
N ALA A 295 2.53 -4.16 -20.08
CA ALA A 295 3.32 -4.27 -18.86
C ALA A 295 2.74 -5.38 -17.97
N LYS A 296 3.40 -5.69 -16.84
CA LYS A 296 2.88 -6.62 -15.82
C LYS A 296 1.48 -6.19 -15.38
N GLY A 297 0.54 -7.13 -15.31
CA GLY A 297 -0.85 -6.86 -14.95
C GLY A 297 -0.96 -6.19 -13.58
N SER A 298 -0.23 -6.74 -12.61
CA SER A 298 -0.16 -6.20 -11.25
C SER A 298 0.34 -4.75 -11.18
N ILE A 299 1.10 -4.28 -12.17
CA ILE A 299 1.69 -2.94 -12.24
C ILE A 299 0.78 -1.96 -12.98
N VAL A 300 0.08 -2.40 -14.03
CA VAL A 300 -0.82 -1.54 -14.83
C VAL A 300 -1.98 -1.01 -14.00
N THR A 301 -2.65 -1.87 -13.23
CA THR A 301 -3.78 -1.47 -12.39
C THR A 301 -3.37 -0.42 -11.37
N LEU A 302 -2.24 -0.64 -10.69
CA LEU A 302 -1.70 0.33 -9.74
C LEU A 302 -1.34 1.65 -10.43
N ALA A 303 -0.70 1.59 -11.59
CA ALA A 303 -0.34 2.79 -12.36
C ALA A 303 -1.55 3.60 -12.82
N TYR A 304 -2.63 2.91 -13.20
CA TYR A 304 -3.87 3.55 -13.62
C TYR A 304 -4.53 4.36 -12.52
N LEU A 305 -4.49 3.83 -11.30
CA LEU A 305 -5.07 4.48 -10.12
C LEU A 305 -4.16 5.57 -9.54
N THR A 306 -2.84 5.35 -9.53
CA THR A 306 -1.90 6.22 -8.81
C THR A 306 -1.21 7.25 -9.69
N GLY A 307 -1.29 7.11 -11.02
CA GLY A 307 -0.56 7.96 -11.95
C GLY A 307 0.98 7.81 -11.85
N ILE A 308 1.47 6.76 -11.17
CA ILE A 308 2.91 6.48 -11.15
C ILE A 308 3.38 6.10 -12.54
N GLU A 309 4.60 6.52 -12.84
CA GLU A 309 5.27 6.17 -14.08
C GLU A 309 5.73 4.70 -13.99
N ILE A 310 5.37 3.90 -14.99
CA ILE A 310 5.73 2.49 -15.08
C ILE A 310 6.51 2.21 -16.35
N THR A 311 7.37 1.20 -16.29
CA THR A 311 8.14 0.75 -17.44
C THR A 311 7.39 -0.34 -18.19
N ALA A 312 7.09 -0.08 -19.45
CA ALA A 312 6.48 -1.04 -20.36
C ALA A 312 7.43 -2.18 -20.77
N LEU A 313 6.88 -3.21 -21.40
CA LEU A 313 7.59 -4.32 -22.04
C LEU A 313 8.49 -3.87 -23.20
N CYS A 314 8.31 -2.67 -23.75
CA CYS A 314 9.30 -2.13 -24.68
C CYS A 314 10.41 -1.37 -23.95
N GLY A 315 10.27 -1.03 -22.67
CA GLY A 315 11.20 -0.16 -21.95
C GLY A 315 10.82 1.31 -21.96
N ALA A 316 9.72 1.69 -22.63
CA ALA A 316 9.17 3.03 -22.53
C ALA A 316 8.66 3.28 -21.11
N SER A 317 8.89 4.50 -20.63
CA SER A 317 8.42 4.97 -19.34
C SER A 317 7.09 5.70 -19.58
N ILE A 318 6.00 5.18 -19.01
CA ILE A 318 4.63 5.64 -19.29
C ILE A 318 3.83 5.87 -18.01
N VAL A 319 2.99 6.89 -18.01
CA VAL A 319 1.94 7.07 -16.99
C VAL A 319 0.64 6.52 -17.56
N ALA A 320 0.09 5.48 -16.96
CA ALA A 320 -1.15 4.85 -17.43
C ALA A 320 -2.37 5.72 -17.07
N HIS A 321 -2.70 6.75 -17.85
CA HIS A 321 -3.82 7.66 -17.57
C HIS A 321 -4.82 7.79 -18.72
N ARG A 322 -4.65 6.97 -19.77
CA ARG A 322 -5.42 7.04 -21.01
C ARG A 322 -6.13 5.72 -21.24
N ASP A 323 -7.32 5.80 -21.83
CA ASP A 323 -8.06 4.67 -22.34
C ASP A 323 -7.25 3.94 -23.42
N TYR A 324 -6.75 2.74 -23.11
CA TYR A 324 -5.83 1.98 -23.94
C TYR A 324 -6.49 1.47 -25.23
N GLU A 325 -7.80 1.24 -25.19
CA GLU A 325 -8.60 0.71 -26.32
C GLU A 325 -8.63 1.69 -27.51
N ARG A 326 -8.25 2.95 -27.28
CA ARG A 326 -8.18 3.99 -28.33
C ARG A 326 -6.87 4.01 -29.10
N PHE A 327 -5.88 3.20 -28.73
CA PHE A 327 -4.54 3.21 -29.33
C PHE A 327 -4.14 1.83 -29.87
N PRO A 328 -3.48 1.77 -31.04
CA PRO A 328 -2.89 0.52 -31.50
C PRO A 328 -1.80 0.05 -30.52
N VAL A 329 -1.69 -1.27 -30.34
CA VAL A 329 -0.64 -1.85 -29.47
C VAL A 329 0.75 -1.56 -30.04
N CYS A 330 1.69 -1.22 -29.18
CA CYS A 330 3.08 -0.92 -29.50
C CYS A 330 3.72 -2.14 -30.22
N PRO A 331 4.23 -1.97 -31.45
CA PRO A 331 4.85 -3.06 -32.20
C PRO A 331 6.02 -3.72 -31.46
N THR A 332 6.85 -2.92 -30.76
CA THR A 332 7.97 -3.44 -29.97
C THR A 332 7.50 -4.26 -28.76
N CYS A 333 6.39 -3.89 -28.13
CA CYS A 333 5.79 -4.71 -27.07
C CYS A 333 5.28 -6.04 -27.65
N GLN A 334 4.65 -6.03 -28.84
CA GLN A 334 4.19 -7.27 -29.51
C GLN A 334 5.36 -8.20 -29.87
N GLU A 335 6.44 -7.65 -30.43
CA GLU A 335 7.65 -8.41 -30.76
C GLU A 335 8.30 -9.00 -29.50
N SER A 336 8.41 -8.21 -28.44
CA SER A 336 8.99 -8.65 -27.16
C SER A 336 8.17 -9.75 -26.50
N LEU A 337 6.83 -9.62 -26.53
CA LEU A 337 5.93 -10.67 -26.04
C LEU A 337 6.08 -11.97 -26.86
N THR A 338 6.20 -11.85 -28.18
CA THR A 338 6.43 -13.01 -29.07
C THR A 338 7.76 -13.70 -28.76
N LEU A 339 8.82 -12.92 -28.51
CA LEU A 339 10.12 -13.45 -28.10
C LEU A 339 10.03 -14.18 -26.76
N LEU A 340 9.40 -13.59 -25.74
CA LEU A 340 9.22 -14.22 -24.44
C LEU A 340 8.44 -15.54 -24.53
N ARG A 341 7.40 -15.58 -25.38
CA ARG A 341 6.66 -16.82 -25.69
C ARG A 341 7.57 -17.90 -26.28
N SER A 342 8.46 -17.54 -27.20
CA SER A 342 9.39 -18.49 -27.84
C SER A 342 10.43 -19.06 -26.87
N LEU A 343 10.92 -18.24 -25.93
CA LEU A 343 11.92 -18.67 -24.93
C LEU A 343 11.35 -19.66 -23.91
N ARG A 344 10.05 -19.53 -23.57
CA ARG A 344 9.38 -20.43 -22.63
C ARG A 344 8.95 -21.77 -23.27
N ASN A 345 8.92 -21.87 -24.61
CA ASN A 345 8.43 -23.06 -25.32
C ASN A 345 9.35 -23.46 -26.51
N PRO A 346 10.54 -24.04 -26.26
CA PRO A 346 11.55 -24.28 -27.30
C PRO A 346 11.23 -25.39 -28.32
N GLU A 347 10.14 -26.14 -28.16
CA GLU A 347 9.79 -27.30 -29.01
C GLU A 347 8.66 -27.06 -30.04
N GLY A 348 8.46 -25.81 -30.47
CA GLY A 348 7.35 -25.43 -31.36
C GLY A 348 7.73 -24.72 -32.68
N ALA A 349 8.84 -25.11 -33.32
CA ALA A 349 9.20 -24.69 -34.68
C ALA A 349 9.01 -25.80 -35.71
#